data_AF-A0A832HHZ7-F1
#
_entry.id   AF-A0A832HHZ7-F1
#
_cell.length_a   1.000
_cell.length_b   1.000
_cell.length_c   1.000
_cell.angle_alpha   90.00
_cell.angle_beta   90.00
_cell.angle_gamma   90.00
#
_symmetry.space_group_name_H-M   'P 1'
#
loop_
_entity.id
_entity.type
_entity.pdbx_description
1 polymer ?
#
loop_
_entity_poly.entity_id
_entity_poly.type
_entity_poly.pdbx_seq_one_letter_code
_entity_poly.pdbx_strand_id
1 'polypeptide(L)' 'VEVEVHGNGLIRHFVNGELVMEYERPQLDESDADAKALIKDGNKMLSEGYIALQAESHPVEFRNVELMVLEP' A
#
# COMPACT_ATOMS: atom_id res chain seq x y z
N VAL A 1 -3.92 -1.98 -13.16
CA VAL A 1 -3.78 -1.06 -12.01
C VAL A 1 -2.30 -0.93 -11.76
N GLU A 2 -1.84 0.26 -11.39
CA GLU A 2 -0.47 0.52 -10.98
C GLU A 2 -0.50 1.29 -9.66
N VAL A 3 0.45 0.97 -8.77
CA VAL A 3 0.62 1.67 -7.49
C VAL A 3 2.09 2.03 -7.37
N GLU A 4 2.37 3.33 -7.24
CA GLU A 4 3.72 3.88 -7.03
C GLU A 4 3.83 4.25 -5.55
N VAL A 5 4.82 3.68 -4.84
CA VAL A 5 4.96 3.81 -3.38
C VAL A 5 6.39 4.21 -3.02
N HIS A 6 6.56 5.42 -2.47
CA HIS A 6 7.84 5.93 -1.97
C HIS A 6 7.91 5.82 -0.45
N GLY A 7 7.87 4.58 0.06
CA GLY A 7 7.86 4.29 1.50
C GLY A 7 6.68 4.96 2.22
N ASN A 8 6.97 5.78 3.24
CA ASN A 8 5.96 6.60 3.93
C ASN A 8 5.81 8.02 3.34
N GLY A 9 6.46 8.29 2.20
CA GLY A 9 6.35 9.51 1.42
C GLY A 9 5.13 9.47 0.51
N LEU A 10 5.34 9.71 -0.79
CA LEU A 10 4.29 9.80 -1.80
C LEU A 10 3.76 8.43 -2.22
N ILE A 11 2.44 8.31 -2.30
CA ILE A 11 1.74 7.13 -2.81
C ILE A 11 0.73 7.55 -3.88
N ARG A 12 0.80 6.91 -5.05
CA ARG A 12 -0.12 7.13 -6.17
C ARG A 12 -0.77 5.84 -6.63
N HIS A 13 -2.04 5.94 -6.98
CA HIS A 13 -2.80 4.85 -7.55
C HIS A 13 -3.28 5.23 -8.95
N PHE A 14 -3.06 4.33 -9.90
CA PHE A 14 -3.45 4.50 -11.29
C PHE A 14 -4.39 3.40 -11.76
N VAL A 15 -5.44 3.78 -12.46
CA VAL A 15 -6.37 2.86 -13.14
C VAL A 15 -6.35 3.20 -14.62
N ASN A 16 -6.03 2.23 -15.47
CA ASN A 16 -5.90 2.41 -16.93
C ASN A 16 -4.93 3.55 -17.33
N GLY A 17 -3.89 3.79 -16.54
CA GLY A 17 -2.90 4.85 -16.78
C GLY A 17 -3.30 6.24 -16.27
N GLU A 18 -4.51 6.39 -15.72
CA GLU A 18 -4.97 7.66 -15.13
C GLU A 18 -4.78 7.67 -13.61
N LEU A 19 -4.25 8.76 -13.07
CA LEU A 19 -4.11 8.97 -11.64
C LEU A 19 -5.49 9.16 -11.01
N VAL A 20 -5.87 8.25 -10.11
CA VAL A 20 -7.18 8.29 -9.43
C VAL A 20 -7.09 8.65 -7.96
N MET A 21 -5.91 8.49 -7.34
CA MET A 21 -5.68 8.83 -5.94
C MET A 21 -4.19 9.13 -5.70
N GLU A 22 -3.92 10.17 -4.91
CA GLU A 22 -2.59 10.53 -4.42
C GLU A 22 -2.68 10.92 -2.95
N TYR A 23 -1.75 10.44 -2.13
CA TYR A 23 -1.63 10.80 -0.71
C TYR A 23 -0.20 10.58 -0.22
N GLU A 24 0.06 11.01 1.01
CA GLU A 24 1.35 10.86 1.67
C GLU A 24 1.20 10.49 3.15
N ARG A 25 2.28 10.01 3.76
CA ARG A 25 2.38 9.78 5.20
C ARG A 25 1.30 8.83 5.75
N PRO A 26 1.18 7.60 5.21
CA PRO A 26 0.26 6.60 5.75
C PRO A 26 0.62 6.26 7.21
N GLN A 27 -0.42 6.06 8.03
CA GLN A 27 -0.28 5.80 9.45
C GLN A 27 -1.09 4.58 9.88
N LEU A 28 -0.53 3.82 10.81
CA LEU A 28 -1.21 2.77 11.55
C LEU A 28 -2.26 3.39 12.49
N ASP A 29 -3.45 2.79 12.51
CA ASP A 29 -4.54 3.19 13.39
C ASP A 29 -4.39 2.52 14.76
N GLU A 30 -4.36 3.31 15.83
CA GLU A 30 -4.24 2.82 17.21
C GLU A 30 -5.52 2.17 17.74
N SER A 31 -6.65 2.43 17.07
CA SER A 31 -7.96 1.86 17.41
C SER A 31 -8.21 0.51 16.75
N ASP A 32 -7.47 0.18 15.68
CA ASP A 32 -7.51 -1.11 15.02
C ASP A 32 -6.57 -2.12 15.72
N ALA A 33 -7.06 -3.33 16.00
CA ALA A 33 -6.33 -4.31 16.80
C ALA A 33 -5.06 -4.82 16.09
N ASP A 34 -5.13 -5.01 14.77
CA ASP A 34 -4.03 -5.54 13.97
C ASP A 34 -2.95 -4.48 13.75
N ALA A 35 -3.36 -3.25 13.39
CA ALA A 35 -2.45 -2.13 13.24
C ALA A 35 -1.78 -1.76 14.57
N LYS A 36 -2.51 -1.76 15.68
CA LYS A 36 -1.96 -1.50 17.02
C LYS A 36 -0.84 -2.46 17.40
N ALA A 37 -0.92 -3.73 17.00
CA ALA A 37 0.14 -4.71 17.25
C ALA A 37 1.43 -4.42 16.47
N LEU A 38 1.36 -3.63 15.40
CA LEU A 38 2.50 -3.25 14.56
C LEU A 38 3.18 -1.95 15.01
N ILE A 39 2.52 -1.13 15.84
CA ILE A 39 3.07 0.11 16.38
C ILE A 39 4.17 -0.20 17.39
N LYS A 40 5.39 0.28 17.11
CA LYS A 40 6.56 0.13 17.99
C LYS A 40 7.00 1.50 18.49
N ASP A 41 7.21 1.63 19.80
CA ASP A 41 7.67 2.87 20.44
C ASP A 41 6.82 4.12 20.10
N GLY A 42 5.51 3.91 19.86
CA GLY A 42 4.58 4.97 19.46
C GLY A 42 4.76 5.47 18.01
N ASN A 43 5.65 4.84 17.23
CA ASN A 43 5.81 5.16 15.82
C ASN A 43 4.68 4.54 14.99
N LYS A 44 3.83 5.41 14.44
CA LYS A 44 2.68 5.04 13.62
C LYS A 44 2.96 5.07 12.12
N MET A 45 4.11 5.61 11.71
CA MET A 45 4.42 5.78 10.30
C MET A 45 4.63 4.42 9.63
N LEU A 46 3.86 4.16 8.57
CA LEU A 46 3.98 2.93 7.79
C LEU A 46 4.91 3.17 6.60
N SER A 47 6.08 2.54 6.59
CA SER A 47 7.10 2.72 5.54
C SER A 47 7.35 1.49 4.67
N GLU A 48 6.94 0.31 5.13
CA GLU A 48 7.20 -0.97 4.47
C GLU A 48 6.10 -1.98 4.79
N GLY A 49 6.03 -3.05 3.99
CA GLY A 49 5.06 -4.12 4.20
C GLY A 49 5.07 -5.13 3.06
N TYR A 50 4.04 -5.97 3.04
CA TYR A 50 3.83 -6.97 1.99
C TYR A 50 2.83 -6.46 0.95
N ILE A 51 3.04 -6.87 -0.31
CA ILE A 51 2.05 -6.70 -1.37
C ILE A 51 1.18 -7.96 -1.39
N ALA A 52 -0.13 -7.79 -1.28
CA ALA A 52 -1.09 -8.88 -1.34
C ALA A 52 -2.07 -8.66 -2.49
N LEU A 53 -2.36 -9.75 -3.23
CA LEU A 53 -3.42 -9.79 -4.24
C LEU A 53 -4.57 -10.60 -3.66
N GLN A 54 -5.70 -9.94 -3.38
CA GLN A 54 -6.85 -10.58 -2.74
C GLN A 54 -7.92 -10.93 -3.79
N ALA A 55 -8.36 -12.18 -3.75
CA ALA A 55 -9.64 -12.59 -4.34
C ALA A 55 -10.69 -12.54 -3.23
N GLU A 56 -11.73 -11.73 -3.43
CA GLU A 56 -12.84 -11.63 -2.49
C GLU A 56 -13.92 -12.69 -2.81
N SER A 57 -15.19 -12.30 -2.80
CA SER A 57 -16.34 -13.20 -3.00
C SER A 57 -16.56 -13.67 -4.44
N HIS A 58 -15.94 -13.02 -5.43
CA HIS A 58 -16.13 -13.32 -6.85
C HIS A 58 -14.83 -13.76 -7.51
N PRO A 59 -14.90 -14.61 -8.55
CA PRO A 59 -13.72 -15.00 -9.32
C PRO A 59 -13.01 -13.78 -9.90
N VAL A 60 -11.68 -13.76 -9.80
CA VAL A 60 -10.80 -12.75 -10.36
C VAL A 60 -9.56 -13.42 -10.94
N GLU A 61 -9.08 -12.90 -12.06
CA GLU A 61 -7.86 -13.38 -12.73
C GLU A 61 -6.83 -12.25 -12.79
N PHE A 62 -5.59 -12.56 -12.38
CA PHE A 62 -4.47 -11.63 -12.44
C PHE A 62 -3.43 -12.13 -13.45
N ARG A 63 -2.89 -11.21 -14.26
CA ARG A 63 -1.78 -11.47 -15.17
C ARG A 63 -0.86 -10.26 -15.23
N ASN A 64 0.39 -10.47 -15.65
CA ASN A 64 1.42 -9.43 -15.76
C ASN A 64 1.62 -8.68 -14.43
N VAL A 65 1.84 -9.42 -13.35
CA VAL A 65 2.19 -8.84 -12.05
C VAL A 65 3.70 -8.58 -12.05
N GLU A 66 4.07 -7.31 -12.15
CA GLU A 66 5.45 -6.85 -12.25
C GLU A 66 5.77 -5.92 -11.07
N LEU A 67 7.03 -5.91 -10.65
CA LEU A 67 7.51 -5.09 -9.54
C LEU A 67 8.79 -4.36 -9.98
N MET A 68 8.79 -3.03 -9.81
CA MET A 68 9.97 -2.19 -10.00
C MET A 68 10.39 -1.65 -8.63
N VAL A 69 11.59 -2.00 -8.19
CA VAL A 69 12.19 -1.41 -6.98
C VAL A 69 12.66 0.00 -7.33
N LEU A 70 12.27 0.97 -6.52
CA LEU A 70 12.66 2.37 -6.68
C LEU A 70 13.97 2.64 -5.94
N GLU A 71 14.79 3.54 -6.48
CA GLU A 71 15.97 4.05 -5.79
C GLU A 71 15.55 4.93 -4.60
N PRO A 72 16.34 4.97 -3.51
CA PRO A 72 16.04 5.74 -2.30
C PRO A 72 16.03 7.26 -2.48
#